data_AF-E3N308-F1
#
_entry.id   AF-E3N308-F1
#
_cell.length_a   1.000
_cell.length_b   1.000
_cell.length_c   1.000
_cell.angle_alpha   90.00
_cell.angle_beta   90.00
_cell.angle_gamma   90.00
#
_symmetry.space_group_name_H-M   'P 1'
#
loop_
_entity.id
_entity.type
_entity.pdbx_description
1 polymer ?
#
loop_
_entity_poly.entity_id
_entity_poly.type
_entity_poly.pdbx_seq_one_letter_code
_entity_poly.pdbx_strand_id
1 'polypeptide(L)'
;MSDKTSSKQSTSKVDDNRMIVVETQMSVKERRKKVKKFTKLIASSVKVEDETRLQLGELAPKCSEQEADAILEPMRIFNRELLEKFEEIGGDEWPRSVIRVMREFKLESVEELREACAKAAQVQVEKNLLTECWKEEKEMLGEQIRKFQREKEVAEAQVSKLEKALTQLRKKLEQEERKPNGLWDEAQEIAVETGTGDEKTSSEEKKVFMVGNLGIRVENRSPYKKTAEKSKEIAVDTVTEEKEDGMKPKKTVIRESKILIAPRIGVKGKSIFEYRKSALETWKNRFDFANVEAIIFLVNLTEDEKTNQKLGALVLELAEEVKEITIVPYQMDCAKSGLVECWKRSWITAGHVKWSESAASAVEKFKTWKQLLEFLEARTTENVVVAQLRKESVTSEPRIKEDKWSHQ
;
A
#
# COMPACT_ATOMS: atom_id res chain seq x y z
N MET A 1 81.89 -19.84 27.46
CA MET A 1 81.30 -20.51 26.29
C MET A 1 80.42 -21.64 26.82
N SER A 2 79.11 -21.69 26.68
CA SER A 2 78.18 -20.84 25.95
C SER A 2 76.83 -20.96 26.63
N ASP A 3 76.10 -19.86 26.59
CA ASP A 3 74.69 -19.74 26.91
C ASP A 3 73.81 -20.75 26.16
N LYS A 4 72.70 -21.14 26.79
CA LYS A 4 71.42 -21.30 26.10
C LYS A 4 70.26 -21.15 27.08
N THR A 5 69.76 -19.93 27.10
CA THR A 5 68.40 -19.54 27.47
C THR A 5 67.36 -20.36 26.72
N SER A 6 66.30 -20.80 27.41
CA SER A 6 65.00 -21.01 26.78
C SER A 6 63.91 -20.50 27.71
N SER A 7 63.54 -19.25 27.43
CA SER A 7 62.32 -18.58 27.87
C SER A 7 61.10 -19.39 27.44
N LYS A 8 60.22 -19.73 28.39
CA LYS A 8 58.82 -20.07 28.09
C LYS A 8 57.94 -19.03 28.76
N GLN A 9 57.65 -18.04 27.93
CA GLN A 9 56.65 -17.00 28.02
C GLN A 9 55.34 -17.50 28.66
N SER A 10 54.94 -16.84 29.75
CA SER A 10 53.57 -16.82 30.24
C SER A 10 52.63 -16.46 29.09
N THR A 11 51.65 -17.33 28.84
CA THR A 11 50.39 -16.91 28.22
C THR A 11 49.38 -16.84 29.33
N SER A 12 49.28 -15.68 29.97
CA SER A 12 48.12 -15.32 30.77
C SER A 12 46.93 -15.28 29.82
N LYS A 13 46.16 -16.36 29.77
CA LYS A 13 44.78 -16.25 29.32
C LYS A 13 44.08 -15.43 30.40
N VAL A 14 43.92 -14.16 30.10
CA VAL A 14 42.90 -13.32 30.72
C VAL A 14 41.59 -13.98 30.33
N ASP A 15 41.10 -14.87 31.19
CA ASP A 15 39.68 -15.19 31.18
C ASP A 15 38.99 -13.87 31.47
N ASP A 16 38.40 -13.28 30.43
CA ASP A 16 37.40 -12.23 30.54
C ASP A 16 36.33 -12.76 31.48
N ASN A 17 36.52 -12.45 32.75
CA ASN A 17 35.64 -12.78 33.84
C ASN A 17 34.42 -11.87 33.66
N ARG A 18 33.59 -12.21 32.68
CA ARG A 18 32.24 -11.71 32.50
C ARG A 18 31.53 -12.18 33.75
N MET A 19 31.59 -11.35 34.79
CA MET A 19 30.87 -11.54 36.03
C MET A 19 29.41 -11.68 35.62
N ILE A 20 28.93 -12.92 35.59
CA ILE A 20 27.52 -13.21 35.47
C ILE A 20 26.96 -12.61 36.74
N VAL A 21 26.50 -11.36 36.65
CA VAL A 21 25.64 -10.78 37.67
C VAL A 21 24.45 -11.72 37.66
N VAL A 22 24.44 -12.67 38.59
CA VAL A 22 23.24 -13.45 38.91
C VAL A 22 22.21 -12.38 39.22
N GLU A 23 21.31 -12.15 38.26
CA GLU A 23 20.31 -11.10 38.29
C GLU A 23 19.36 -11.46 39.43
N THR A 24 19.79 -11.10 40.63
CA THR A 24 19.06 -11.41 41.85
C THR A 24 17.77 -10.64 41.70
N GLN A 25 16.65 -11.35 41.57
CA GLN A 25 15.36 -10.70 41.54
C GLN A 25 15.23 -9.87 42.82
N MET A 26 15.08 -8.57 42.65
CA MET A 26 14.97 -7.61 43.73
C MET A 26 13.74 -6.77 43.49
N SER A 27 13.03 -6.47 44.55
CA SER A 27 11.92 -5.51 44.51
C SER A 27 12.43 -4.11 44.14
N VAL A 28 11.53 -3.26 43.64
CA VAL A 28 11.80 -1.83 43.39
C VAL A 28 12.29 -1.12 44.66
N LYS A 29 11.80 -1.52 45.83
CA LYS A 29 12.23 -0.98 47.13
C LYS A 29 13.70 -1.32 47.42
N GLU A 30 14.12 -2.54 47.13
CA GLU A 30 15.51 -2.98 47.32
C GLU A 30 16.45 -2.32 46.32
N ARG A 31 16.05 -2.22 45.04
CA ARG A 31 16.79 -1.47 44.01
C ARG A 31 17.04 -0.03 44.47
N ARG A 32 16.00 0.66 44.94
CA ARG A 32 16.12 2.02 45.48
C ARG A 32 17.10 2.11 46.66
N LYS A 33 17.07 1.14 47.58
CA LYS A 33 18.01 1.11 48.71
C LYS A 33 19.45 0.92 48.23
N LYS A 34 19.70 0.04 47.27
CA LYS A 34 21.04 -0.18 46.69
C LYS A 34 21.57 1.08 45.99
N VAL A 35 20.77 1.71 45.13
CA VAL A 35 21.14 2.98 44.48
C VAL A 35 21.53 4.02 45.52
N LYS A 36 20.67 4.24 46.53
CA LYS A 36 20.97 5.23 47.60
C LYS A 36 22.25 4.92 48.37
N LYS A 37 22.50 3.64 48.69
CA LYS A 37 23.72 3.22 49.39
C LYS A 37 24.96 3.43 48.51
N PHE A 38 24.88 3.11 47.22
CA PHE A 38 25.96 3.31 46.27
C PHE A 38 26.28 4.80 46.10
N THR A 39 25.28 5.66 45.87
CA THR A 39 25.49 7.12 45.81
C THR A 39 26.17 7.64 47.09
N LYS A 40 25.76 7.15 48.26
CA LYS A 40 26.38 7.54 49.53
C LYS A 40 27.84 7.07 49.63
N LEU A 41 28.15 5.88 49.12
CA LEU A 41 29.51 5.36 49.07
C LEU A 41 30.40 6.23 48.17
N ILE A 42 29.94 6.57 46.96
CA ILE A 42 30.65 7.47 46.05
C ILE A 42 30.87 8.84 46.70
N ALA A 43 29.84 9.43 47.33
CA ALA A 43 29.99 10.71 48.03
C ALA A 43 30.93 10.64 49.25
N SER A 44 31.18 9.45 49.80
CA SER A 44 32.07 9.25 50.94
C SER A 44 33.50 8.89 50.53
N SER A 45 33.74 8.46 49.28
CA SER A 45 35.08 8.03 48.84
C SER A 45 36.09 9.17 48.89
N VAL A 46 35.67 10.40 48.58
CA VAL A 46 36.47 11.62 48.69
C VAL A 46 36.91 11.86 50.15
N LYS A 47 36.04 11.56 51.12
CA LYS A 47 36.35 11.75 52.56
C LYS A 47 37.37 10.74 53.07
N VAL A 48 37.41 9.54 52.48
CA VAL A 48 38.35 8.49 52.88
C VAL A 48 39.79 8.94 52.60
N GLU A 49 40.02 9.72 51.54
CA GLU A 49 41.33 10.30 51.27
C GLU A 49 41.76 11.26 52.38
N ASP A 50 40.90 12.22 52.75
CA ASP A 50 41.19 13.19 53.82
C ASP A 50 41.41 12.51 55.18
N GLU A 51 40.60 11.50 55.50
CA GLU A 51 40.69 10.73 56.75
C GLU A 51 41.99 9.92 56.80
N THR A 52 42.38 9.29 55.69
CA THR A 52 43.64 8.52 55.60
C THR A 52 44.85 9.43 55.72
N ARG A 53 44.80 10.63 55.12
CA ARG A 53 45.84 11.66 55.29
C ARG A 53 45.99 12.08 56.76
N LEU A 54 44.87 12.25 57.47
CA LEU A 54 44.87 12.63 58.88
C LEU A 54 45.46 11.52 59.76
N GLN A 55 45.08 10.27 59.50
CA GLN A 55 45.65 9.10 60.19
C GLN A 55 47.16 8.93 59.94
N LEU A 56 47.65 9.20 58.72
CA LEU A 56 49.08 9.23 58.40
C LEU A 56 49.82 10.27 59.24
N GLY A 57 49.23 11.46 59.42
CA GLY A 57 49.79 12.53 60.25
C GLY A 57 49.82 12.19 61.76
N GLU A 58 48.80 11.48 62.26
CA GLU A 58 48.70 11.10 63.67
C GLU A 58 49.59 9.89 64.04
N LEU A 59 49.62 8.86 63.19
CA LEU A 59 50.27 7.58 63.49
C LEU A 59 51.74 7.54 63.07
N ALA A 60 52.14 8.36 62.10
CA ALA A 60 53.49 8.39 61.56
C ALA A 60 54.05 9.83 61.56
N PRO A 61 54.36 10.41 62.74
CA PRO A 61 54.87 11.79 62.83
C PRO A 61 56.25 12.02 62.17
N LYS A 62 56.89 10.94 61.69
CA LYS A 62 58.14 10.98 60.90
C LYS A 62 57.91 10.83 59.40
N CYS A 63 56.68 10.55 58.95
CA CYS A 63 56.33 10.49 57.54
C CYS A 63 56.44 11.89 56.95
N SER A 64 57.30 12.05 55.95
CA SER A 64 57.36 13.29 55.21
C SER A 64 56.11 13.47 54.36
N GLU A 65 55.82 14.72 53.97
CA GLU A 65 54.69 15.07 53.11
C GLU A 65 54.76 14.33 51.76
N GLN A 66 55.95 14.18 51.18
CA GLN A 66 56.17 13.44 49.93
C GLN A 66 55.90 11.94 50.06
N GLU A 67 56.22 11.33 51.19
CA GLU A 67 55.92 9.92 51.45
C GLU A 67 54.41 9.70 51.67
N ALA A 68 53.75 10.62 52.38
CA ALA A 68 52.30 10.57 52.57
C ALA A 68 51.56 10.74 51.23
N ASP A 69 52.01 11.67 50.39
CA ASP A 69 51.44 11.86 49.05
C ASP A 69 51.68 10.63 48.16
N ALA A 70 52.87 10.02 48.19
CA ALA A 70 53.14 8.80 47.43
C ALA A 70 52.25 7.61 47.84
N ILE A 71 51.86 7.54 49.12
CA ILE A 71 50.93 6.52 49.63
C ILE A 71 49.48 6.82 49.20
N LEU A 72 49.09 8.09 49.17
CA LEU A 72 47.71 8.52 48.86
C LEU A 72 47.44 8.63 47.35
N GLU A 73 48.46 8.80 46.51
CA GLU A 73 48.30 8.99 45.07
C GLU A 73 47.46 7.90 44.37
N PRO A 74 47.66 6.59 44.65
CA PRO A 74 46.79 5.55 44.09
C PRO A 74 45.32 5.69 44.49
N MET A 75 45.05 6.15 45.72
CA MET A 75 43.67 6.37 46.20
C MET A 75 43.05 7.59 45.53
N ARG A 76 43.81 8.67 45.34
CA ARG A 76 43.38 9.87 44.59
C ARG A 76 42.98 9.50 43.17
N ILE A 77 43.83 8.74 42.47
CA ILE A 77 43.56 8.28 41.11
C ILE A 77 42.28 7.43 41.08
N PHE A 78 42.16 6.44 41.97
CA PHE A 78 40.98 5.57 42.02
C PHE A 78 39.69 6.35 42.32
N ASN A 79 39.70 7.24 43.32
CA ASN A 79 38.52 8.01 43.71
C ASN A 79 38.07 8.96 42.59
N ARG A 80 39.03 9.60 41.92
CA ARG A 80 38.77 10.47 40.76
C ARG A 80 38.14 9.68 39.62
N GLU A 81 38.77 8.57 39.20
CA GLU A 81 38.25 7.72 38.13
C GLU A 81 36.85 7.18 38.47
N LEU A 82 36.64 6.76 39.72
CA LEU A 82 35.34 6.27 40.20
C LEU A 82 34.25 7.35 40.13
N LEU A 83 34.58 8.58 40.52
CA LEU A 83 33.65 9.71 40.46
C LEU A 83 33.37 10.12 39.01
N GLU A 84 34.40 10.27 38.18
CA GLU A 84 34.27 10.59 36.76
C GLU A 84 33.40 9.55 36.05
N LYS A 85 33.64 8.25 36.28
CA LYS A 85 32.81 7.19 35.72
C LYS A 85 31.37 7.22 36.23
N PHE A 86 31.16 7.54 37.50
CA PHE A 86 29.83 7.68 38.07
C PHE A 86 29.06 8.86 37.45
N GLU A 87 29.72 9.99 37.22
CA GLU A 87 29.12 11.16 36.56
C GLU A 87 28.90 10.93 35.06
N GLU A 88 29.84 10.26 34.37
CA GLU A 88 29.73 9.89 32.95
C GLU A 88 28.47 9.07 32.67
N ILE A 89 28.08 8.18 33.59
CA ILE A 89 26.83 7.40 33.48
C ILE A 89 25.59 8.13 34.00
N GLY A 90 25.68 9.44 34.29
CA GLY A 90 24.57 10.27 34.77
C GLY A 90 24.29 10.14 36.26
N GLY A 91 25.27 9.69 37.05
CA GLY A 91 25.17 9.53 38.49
C GLY A 91 24.03 8.61 38.90
N ASP A 92 23.20 9.07 39.85
CA ASP A 92 22.02 8.33 40.26
C ASP A 92 20.70 8.86 39.69
N GLU A 93 20.75 9.82 38.76
CA GLU A 93 19.58 10.39 38.12
C GLU A 93 18.88 9.38 37.20
N TRP A 94 19.64 8.67 36.38
CA TRP A 94 19.13 7.62 35.50
C TRP A 94 18.47 6.47 36.30
N PRO A 95 19.14 5.82 37.28
CA PRO A 95 18.50 4.81 38.12
C PRO A 95 17.25 5.30 38.85
N ARG A 96 17.23 6.55 39.34
CA ARG A 96 16.05 7.13 39.99
C ARG A 96 14.88 7.30 39.02
N SER A 97 15.17 7.74 37.80
CA SER A 97 14.17 7.92 36.75
C SER A 97 13.55 6.60 36.34
N VAL A 98 14.36 5.56 36.17
CA VAL A 98 13.89 4.19 35.92
C VAL A 98 13.00 3.70 37.06
N ILE A 99 13.44 3.85 38.32
CA ILE A 99 12.65 3.45 39.50
C ILE A 99 11.30 4.20 39.58
N ARG A 100 11.27 5.47 39.18
CA ARG A 100 10.04 6.28 39.13
C ARG A 100 9.06 5.71 38.10
N VAL A 101 9.53 5.44 36.88
CA VAL A 101 8.73 4.80 35.83
C VAL A 101 8.21 3.44 36.30
N MET A 102 9.09 2.58 36.84
CA MET A 102 8.66 1.28 37.37
C MET A 102 7.57 1.42 38.44
N ARG A 103 7.68 2.42 39.34
CA ARG A 103 6.64 2.66 40.35
C ARG A 103 5.31 3.12 39.74
N GLU A 104 5.37 4.05 38.80
CA GLU A 104 4.20 4.63 38.15
C GLU A 104 3.39 3.57 37.38
N PHE A 105 4.11 2.70 36.67
CA PHE A 105 3.53 1.57 35.92
C PHE A 105 3.34 0.30 36.76
N LYS A 106 3.62 0.35 38.08
CA LYS A 106 3.50 -0.78 39.02
C LYS A 106 4.29 -2.03 38.61
N LEU A 107 5.47 -1.84 38.04
CA LEU A 107 6.37 -2.90 37.57
C LEU A 107 7.33 -3.30 38.69
N GLU A 108 7.51 -4.60 38.91
CA GLU A 108 8.39 -5.14 39.95
C GLU A 108 9.72 -5.66 39.41
N SER A 109 9.80 -5.99 38.11
CA SER A 109 11.00 -6.54 37.46
C SER A 109 11.51 -5.69 36.29
N VAL A 110 12.78 -5.88 35.92
CA VAL A 110 13.38 -5.21 34.76
C VAL A 110 12.82 -5.81 33.47
N GLU A 111 12.45 -7.09 33.51
CA GLU A 111 11.80 -7.83 32.43
C GLU A 111 10.45 -7.21 32.10
N GLU A 112 9.60 -6.96 33.10
CA GLU A 112 8.32 -6.24 32.94
C GLU A 112 8.52 -4.83 32.36
N LEU A 113 9.57 -4.13 32.78
CA LEU A 113 9.92 -2.82 32.22
C LEU A 113 10.34 -2.93 30.75
N ARG A 114 11.18 -3.90 30.38
CA ARG A 114 11.58 -4.12 28.99
C ARG A 114 10.37 -4.47 28.12
N GLU A 115 9.48 -5.33 28.59
CA GLU A 115 8.27 -5.72 27.88
C GLU A 115 7.33 -4.52 27.71
N ALA A 116 7.12 -3.72 28.75
CA ALA A 116 6.31 -2.51 28.68
C ALA A 116 6.89 -1.49 27.68
N CYS A 117 8.21 -1.29 27.68
CA CYS A 117 8.88 -0.43 26.71
C CYS A 117 8.73 -0.96 25.27
N ALA A 118 8.87 -2.27 25.05
CA ALA A 118 8.70 -2.88 23.73
C ALA A 118 7.26 -2.71 23.20
N LYS A 119 6.25 -2.95 24.06
CA LYS A 119 4.84 -2.72 23.73
C LYS A 119 4.57 -1.25 23.40
N ALA A 120 5.11 -0.32 24.20
CA ALA A 120 4.93 1.11 23.95
C ALA A 120 5.55 1.53 22.60
N ALA A 121 6.74 1.02 22.26
CA ALA A 121 7.37 1.27 20.97
C ALA A 121 6.53 0.72 19.80
N GLN A 122 5.96 -0.48 19.95
CA GLN A 122 5.07 -1.06 18.95
C GLN A 122 3.82 -0.19 18.73
N VAL A 123 3.15 0.22 19.81
CA VAL A 123 1.96 1.10 19.74
C VAL A 123 2.29 2.43 19.06
N GLN A 124 3.48 2.99 19.32
CA GLN A 124 3.90 4.23 18.67
C GLN A 124 4.09 4.04 17.15
N VAL A 125 4.69 2.93 16.72
CA VAL A 125 4.84 2.61 15.29
C VAL A 125 3.48 2.39 14.64
N GLU A 126 2.58 1.65 15.28
CA GLU A 126 1.21 1.42 14.79
C GLU A 126 0.43 2.73 14.65
N LYS A 127 0.51 3.63 15.65
CA LYS A 127 -0.13 4.95 15.60
C LYS A 127 0.40 5.80 14.44
N ASN A 128 1.70 5.82 14.22
CA ASN A 128 2.32 6.58 13.14
C ASN A 128 1.86 6.04 11.77
N LEU A 129 1.89 4.73 11.57
CA LEU A 129 1.45 4.09 10.33
C LEU A 129 -0.04 4.36 10.05
N LEU A 130 -0.89 4.21 11.06
CA LEU A 130 -2.33 4.51 10.93
C LEU A 130 -2.57 5.98 10.54
N THR A 131 -1.74 6.89 11.06
CA THR A 131 -1.81 8.31 10.72
C THR A 131 -1.44 8.57 9.27
N GLU A 132 -0.39 7.93 8.76
CA GLU A 132 0.00 8.05 7.34
C GLU A 132 -1.03 7.41 6.42
N CYS A 133 -1.53 6.20 6.70
CA CYS A 133 -2.61 5.59 5.91
C CYS A 133 -3.85 6.47 5.83
N TRP A 134 -4.26 7.11 6.94
CA TRP A 134 -5.39 8.04 6.93
C TRP A 134 -5.16 9.28 6.05
N LYS A 135 -3.92 9.79 6.01
CA LYS A 135 -3.57 10.92 5.14
C LYS A 135 -3.67 10.54 3.67
N GLU A 136 -3.12 9.39 3.29
CA GLU A 136 -3.17 8.88 1.92
C GLU A 136 -4.61 8.64 1.45
N GLU A 137 -5.44 8.02 2.29
CA GLU A 137 -6.86 7.79 1.99
C GLU A 137 -7.61 9.12 1.81
N LYS A 138 -7.36 10.10 2.68
CA LYS A 138 -7.95 11.44 2.57
C LYS A 138 -7.52 12.15 1.28
N GLU A 139 -6.28 11.97 0.85
CA GLU A 139 -5.76 12.57 -0.38
C GLU A 139 -6.41 11.94 -1.62
N MET A 140 -6.46 10.61 -1.69
CA MET A 140 -7.13 9.87 -2.76
C MET A 140 -8.61 10.24 -2.90
N LEU A 141 -9.36 10.26 -1.78
CA LEU A 141 -10.76 10.67 -1.80
C LEU A 141 -10.89 12.12 -2.28
N GLY A 142 -9.96 13.00 -1.88
CA GLY A 142 -9.90 14.36 -2.37
C GLY A 142 -9.68 14.46 -3.89
N GLU A 143 -8.83 13.60 -4.47
CA GLU A 143 -8.62 13.52 -5.92
C GLU A 143 -9.86 13.02 -6.66
N GLN A 144 -10.51 11.99 -6.14
CA GLN A 144 -11.75 11.46 -6.71
C GLN A 144 -12.86 12.52 -6.70
N ILE A 145 -13.04 13.24 -5.59
CA ILE A 145 -14.01 14.34 -5.51
C ILE A 145 -13.69 15.41 -6.57
N ARG A 146 -12.42 15.80 -6.73
CA ARG A 146 -12.01 16.75 -7.77
C ARG A 146 -12.31 16.24 -9.18
N LYS A 147 -12.12 14.94 -9.44
CA LYS A 147 -12.43 14.31 -10.72
C LYS A 147 -13.93 14.37 -11.01
N PHE A 148 -14.76 13.91 -10.07
CA PHE A 148 -16.23 13.96 -10.22
C PHE A 148 -16.75 15.38 -10.38
N GLN A 149 -16.15 16.36 -9.69
CA GLN A 149 -16.55 17.75 -9.84
C GLN A 149 -16.32 18.28 -11.27
N ARG A 150 -15.17 17.94 -11.90
CA ARG A 150 -14.91 18.32 -13.30
C ARG A 150 -15.86 17.63 -14.28
N GLU A 151 -16.14 16.35 -14.06
CA GLU A 151 -17.10 15.60 -14.90
C GLU A 151 -18.51 16.19 -14.80
N LYS A 152 -18.94 16.57 -13.59
CA LYS A 152 -20.18 17.27 -13.35
C LYS A 152 -20.25 18.60 -14.12
N GLU A 153 -19.21 19.42 -14.06
CA GLU A 153 -19.16 20.71 -14.79
C GLU A 153 -19.28 20.51 -16.31
N VAL A 154 -18.63 19.48 -16.86
CA VAL A 154 -18.74 19.14 -18.29
C VAL A 154 -20.17 18.71 -18.64
N ALA A 155 -20.79 17.86 -17.81
CA ALA A 155 -22.16 17.41 -18.01
C ALA A 155 -23.17 18.58 -17.93
N GLU A 156 -23.02 19.47 -16.95
CA GLU A 156 -23.84 20.68 -16.81
C GLU A 156 -23.70 21.61 -18.02
N ALA A 157 -22.49 21.78 -18.55
CA ALA A 157 -22.26 22.56 -19.77
C ALA A 157 -22.91 21.92 -21.01
N GLN A 158 -22.92 20.59 -21.10
CA GLN A 158 -23.62 19.87 -22.18
C GLN A 158 -25.14 20.00 -22.06
N VAL A 159 -25.70 19.86 -20.86
CA VAL A 159 -27.14 20.07 -20.60
C VAL A 159 -27.55 21.48 -20.99
N SER A 160 -26.79 22.51 -20.58
CA SER A 160 -27.07 23.90 -20.95
C SER A 160 -27.08 24.14 -22.47
N LYS A 161 -26.20 23.45 -23.23
CA LYS A 161 -26.21 23.52 -24.70
C LYS A 161 -27.47 22.88 -25.29
N LEU A 162 -27.86 21.72 -24.79
CA LEU A 162 -29.06 21.01 -25.25
C LEU A 162 -30.34 21.80 -24.93
N GLU A 163 -30.44 22.39 -23.75
CA GLU A 163 -31.58 23.24 -23.37
C GLU A 163 -31.74 24.44 -24.30
N LYS A 164 -30.62 25.10 -24.66
CA LYS A 164 -30.63 26.21 -25.64
C LYS A 164 -31.11 25.73 -27.02
N ALA A 165 -30.62 24.59 -27.50
CA ALA A 165 -31.05 24.02 -28.77
C ALA A 165 -32.55 23.65 -28.77
N LEU A 166 -33.03 23.04 -27.69
CA LEU A 166 -34.43 22.68 -27.51
C LEU A 166 -35.34 23.93 -27.51
N THR A 167 -34.91 24.98 -26.82
CA THR A 167 -35.63 26.27 -26.81
C THR A 167 -35.70 26.89 -28.21
N GLN A 168 -34.63 26.81 -29.00
CA GLN A 168 -34.64 27.29 -30.40
C GLN A 168 -35.58 26.46 -31.29
N LEU A 169 -35.58 25.14 -31.15
CA LEU A 169 -36.48 24.27 -31.91
C LEU A 169 -37.95 24.53 -31.57
N ARG A 170 -38.28 24.72 -30.28
CA ARG A 170 -39.63 25.12 -29.86
C ARG A 170 -40.07 26.42 -30.52
N LYS A 171 -39.22 27.45 -30.52
CA LYS A 171 -39.52 28.72 -31.20
C LYS A 171 -39.73 28.56 -32.71
N LYS A 172 -38.96 27.69 -33.38
CA LYS A 172 -39.13 27.40 -34.81
C LYS A 172 -40.45 26.69 -35.08
N LEU A 173 -40.79 25.68 -34.29
CA LEU A 173 -42.07 24.98 -34.40
C LEU A 173 -43.25 25.96 -34.21
N GLU A 174 -43.17 26.82 -33.20
CA GLU A 174 -44.21 27.83 -32.93
C GLU A 174 -44.32 28.91 -34.02
N GLN A 175 -43.24 29.15 -34.78
CA GLN A 175 -43.26 30.01 -35.97
C GLN A 175 -43.86 29.29 -37.18
N GLU A 176 -43.57 27.99 -37.33
CA GLU A 176 -44.13 27.15 -38.39
C GLU A 176 -45.65 26.97 -38.21
N GLU A 177 -46.11 26.75 -36.98
CA GLU A 177 -47.54 26.67 -36.62
C GLU A 177 -48.27 28.02 -36.73
N ARG A 178 -47.54 29.15 -36.64
CA ARG A 178 -48.08 30.50 -36.86
C ARG A 178 -48.02 30.96 -38.32
N LYS A 179 -47.37 30.23 -39.22
CA LYS A 179 -47.57 30.45 -40.66
C LYS A 179 -49.06 30.18 -40.92
N PRO A 180 -49.81 31.12 -41.49
CA PRO A 180 -51.23 30.90 -41.73
C PRO A 180 -51.38 29.65 -42.61
N ASN A 181 -52.42 28.87 -42.36
CA ASN A 181 -52.91 27.76 -43.19
C ASN A 181 -53.31 28.22 -44.62
N GLY A 182 -52.63 29.20 -45.21
CA GLY A 182 -52.91 29.74 -46.54
C GLY A 182 -52.66 28.77 -47.69
N LEU A 183 -52.09 27.59 -47.41
CA LEU A 183 -51.99 26.50 -48.39
C LEU A 183 -53.29 25.71 -48.58
N TRP A 184 -54.33 25.94 -47.76
CA TRP A 184 -55.66 25.38 -48.03
C TRP A 184 -56.51 26.25 -48.96
N ASP A 185 -56.18 27.55 -49.09
CA ASP A 185 -56.91 28.47 -49.97
C ASP A 185 -56.35 28.45 -51.41
N GLU A 186 -55.02 28.33 -51.58
CA GLU A 186 -54.41 28.22 -52.94
C GLU A 186 -54.65 26.87 -53.62
N ALA A 187 -54.92 25.80 -52.87
CA ALA A 187 -55.25 24.48 -53.45
C ALA A 187 -56.68 24.39 -54.00
N GLN A 188 -57.59 25.30 -53.62
CA GLN A 188 -58.93 25.40 -54.20
C GLN A 188 -58.99 26.31 -55.44
N GLU A 189 -58.04 27.23 -55.60
CA GLU A 189 -58.00 28.13 -56.76
C GLU A 189 -57.33 27.48 -57.99
N ILE A 190 -56.39 26.54 -57.79
CA ILE A 190 -55.72 25.81 -58.88
C ILE A 190 -56.61 24.73 -59.53
N ALA A 191 -57.69 24.29 -58.87
CA ALA A 191 -58.61 23.29 -59.43
C ALA A 191 -59.59 23.83 -60.47
N VAL A 192 -59.66 25.16 -60.69
CA VAL A 192 -60.61 25.79 -61.63
C VAL A 192 -59.98 26.16 -62.98
N GLU A 193 -58.66 26.30 -63.10
CA GLU A 193 -58.02 26.76 -64.33
C GLU A 193 -56.89 25.83 -64.81
N THR A 194 -57.23 24.64 -65.28
CA THR A 194 -56.39 23.91 -66.25
C THR A 194 -57.21 23.45 -67.44
N GLY A 195 -57.51 24.41 -68.31
CA GLY A 195 -57.87 24.18 -69.70
C GLY A 195 -56.71 24.62 -70.62
N THR A 196 -56.08 23.64 -71.25
CA THR A 196 -55.25 23.72 -72.49
C THR A 196 -53.88 24.41 -72.48
N GLY A 197 -52.86 23.67 -72.94
CA GLY A 197 -51.86 24.21 -73.88
C GLY A 197 -50.37 24.15 -73.49
N ASP A 198 -49.72 23.05 -73.91
CA ASP A 198 -48.40 22.93 -74.56
C ASP A 198 -47.06 23.39 -73.91
N GLU A 199 -46.17 22.39 -73.81
CA GLU A 199 -44.72 22.35 -74.16
C GLU A 199 -43.90 23.67 -74.26
N LYS A 200 -42.87 23.83 -73.40
CA LYS A 200 -41.42 23.68 -73.70
C LYS A 200 -40.47 24.38 -72.69
N THR A 201 -39.46 23.61 -72.26
CA THR A 201 -38.04 23.94 -72.00
C THR A 201 -37.57 25.17 -71.20
N SER A 202 -36.60 24.89 -70.31
CA SER A 202 -35.30 25.58 -70.16
C SER A 202 -35.10 26.63 -69.04
N SER A 203 -34.01 26.39 -68.32
CA SER A 203 -33.01 27.30 -67.74
C SER A 203 -33.09 27.68 -66.26
N GLU A 204 -31.94 27.40 -65.63
CA GLU A 204 -31.52 27.77 -64.28
C GLU A 204 -31.30 29.28 -64.16
N GLU A 205 -32.02 29.94 -63.26
CA GLU A 205 -31.69 31.31 -62.83
C GLU A 205 -31.10 31.32 -61.42
N LYS A 206 -29.80 31.63 -61.37
CA LYS A 206 -29.04 31.98 -60.18
C LYS A 206 -29.57 33.30 -59.60
N LYS A 207 -30.17 33.26 -58.41
CA LYS A 207 -30.39 34.47 -57.61
C LYS A 207 -29.09 34.92 -56.95
N VAL A 208 -28.54 36.03 -57.44
CA VAL A 208 -27.50 36.83 -56.78
C VAL A 208 -28.17 37.71 -55.72
N PHE A 209 -27.68 37.65 -54.48
CA PHE A 209 -27.89 38.70 -53.49
C PHE A 209 -26.54 39.35 -53.20
N MET A 210 -26.42 40.64 -53.52
CA MET A 210 -25.34 41.50 -53.03
C MET A 210 -25.83 42.25 -51.79
N VAL A 211 -25.07 42.19 -50.69
CA VAL A 211 -25.12 43.18 -49.62
C VAL A 211 -23.71 43.41 -49.06
N GLY A 212 -23.26 44.67 -49.15
CA GLY A 212 -22.62 45.38 -48.04
C GLY A 212 -21.10 45.24 -47.84
N ASN A 213 -20.39 46.31 -48.21
CA ASN A 213 -18.98 46.58 -47.92
C ASN A 213 -18.62 46.41 -46.43
N LEU A 214 -17.67 45.52 -46.13
CA LEU A 214 -16.68 45.72 -45.06
C LEU A 214 -15.40 44.98 -45.44
N GLY A 215 -14.31 45.72 -45.64
CA GLY A 215 -13.05 45.20 -46.12
C GLY A 215 -12.37 44.28 -45.11
N ILE A 216 -12.06 43.05 -45.53
CA ILE A 216 -10.99 42.25 -44.96
C ILE A 216 -10.09 41.83 -46.13
N ARG A 217 -8.83 42.25 -46.06
CA ARG A 217 -7.78 41.85 -46.99
C ARG A 217 -7.53 40.34 -46.83
N VAL A 218 -8.06 39.54 -47.74
CA VAL A 218 -7.75 38.11 -47.84
C VAL A 218 -6.42 37.98 -48.59
N GLU A 219 -5.33 37.74 -47.86
CA GLU A 219 -4.10 37.22 -48.47
C GLU A 219 -4.40 35.84 -49.05
N ASN A 220 -4.10 35.71 -50.34
CA ASN A 220 -4.38 34.53 -51.14
C ASN A 220 -3.37 33.43 -50.81
N ARG A 221 -3.59 32.68 -49.72
CA ARG A 221 -2.82 31.46 -49.41
C ARG A 221 -3.65 30.23 -49.77
N SER A 222 -3.25 29.57 -50.86
CA SER A 222 -3.92 28.40 -51.44
C SER A 222 -4.40 27.37 -50.40
N PRO A 223 -5.69 26.98 -50.41
CA PRO A 223 -6.26 26.04 -49.45
C PRO A 223 -5.78 24.59 -49.66
N TYR A 224 -5.11 24.27 -50.77
CA TYR A 224 -4.76 22.89 -51.12
C TYR A 224 -3.56 22.31 -50.35
N LYS A 225 -2.69 23.16 -49.75
CA LYS A 225 -1.53 22.67 -48.99
C LYS A 225 -1.86 22.33 -47.52
N LYS A 226 -2.78 23.09 -46.91
CA LYS A 226 -3.15 22.94 -45.50
C LYS A 226 -4.00 21.69 -45.22
N THR A 227 -4.84 21.30 -46.18
CA THR A 227 -5.65 20.07 -46.08
C THR A 227 -4.78 18.83 -46.26
N ALA A 228 -3.78 18.85 -47.13
CA ALA A 228 -2.87 17.72 -47.35
C ALA A 228 -1.94 17.47 -46.15
N GLU A 229 -1.46 18.53 -45.48
CA GLU A 229 -0.67 18.40 -44.23
C GLU A 229 -1.52 17.89 -43.07
N LYS A 230 -2.73 18.45 -42.85
CA LYS A 230 -3.66 17.93 -41.82
C LYS A 230 -4.09 16.48 -42.07
N SER A 231 -4.33 16.11 -43.33
CA SER A 231 -4.71 14.73 -43.66
C SER A 231 -3.55 13.75 -43.45
N LYS A 232 -2.31 14.20 -43.68
CA LYS A 232 -1.10 13.41 -43.39
C LYS A 232 -0.83 13.31 -41.89
N GLU A 233 -1.07 14.37 -41.13
CA GLU A 233 -0.94 14.38 -39.66
C GLU A 233 -1.97 13.44 -39.02
N ILE A 234 -3.25 13.52 -39.43
CA ILE A 234 -4.30 12.60 -38.98
C ILE A 234 -4.02 11.15 -39.40
N ALA A 235 -3.53 10.92 -40.61
CA ALA A 235 -3.17 9.58 -41.09
C ALA A 235 -1.90 9.02 -40.43
N VAL A 236 -0.99 9.88 -39.98
CA VAL A 236 0.20 9.45 -39.23
C VAL A 236 -0.18 9.15 -37.79
N ASP A 237 -1.01 9.98 -37.16
CA ASP A 237 -1.51 9.78 -35.80
C ASP A 237 -2.36 8.49 -35.68
N THR A 238 -3.27 8.23 -36.64
CA THR A 238 -4.02 6.96 -36.67
C THR A 238 -3.13 5.76 -36.92
N VAL A 239 -2.12 5.87 -37.78
CA VAL A 239 -1.15 4.79 -38.02
C VAL A 239 -0.22 4.56 -36.81
N THR A 240 0.07 5.59 -36.01
CA THR A 240 0.82 5.43 -34.75
C THR A 240 -0.01 4.83 -33.64
N GLU A 241 -1.29 5.21 -33.49
CA GLU A 241 -2.21 4.58 -32.54
C GLU A 241 -2.50 3.11 -32.90
N GLU A 242 -2.68 2.79 -34.19
CA GLU A 242 -2.85 1.40 -34.67
C GLU A 242 -1.56 0.56 -34.49
N LYS A 243 -0.38 1.17 -34.63
CA LYS A 243 0.91 0.48 -34.39
C LYS A 243 1.18 0.25 -32.91
N GLU A 244 0.81 1.17 -32.02
CA GLU A 244 0.91 0.98 -30.58
C GLU A 244 -0.08 -0.09 -30.07
N ASP A 245 -1.28 -0.19 -30.65
CA ASP A 245 -2.24 -1.23 -30.29
C ASP A 245 -1.84 -2.62 -30.82
N GLY A 246 -1.24 -2.68 -32.01
CA GLY A 246 -0.69 -3.91 -32.60
C GLY A 246 0.59 -4.46 -31.94
N MET A 247 1.32 -3.63 -31.19
CA MET A 247 2.53 -4.03 -30.44
C MET A 247 2.25 -4.51 -29.02
N LYS A 248 1.02 -4.42 -28.52
CA LYS A 248 0.67 -4.94 -27.19
C LYS A 248 0.80 -6.47 -27.19
N PRO A 249 1.48 -7.06 -26.20
CA PRO A 249 1.61 -8.51 -26.10
C PRO A 249 0.21 -9.14 -26.08
N LYS A 250 -0.01 -10.16 -26.91
CA LYS A 250 -1.29 -10.88 -26.99
C LYS A 250 -1.67 -11.37 -25.59
N LYS A 251 -2.80 -10.85 -25.08
CA LYS A 251 -3.38 -11.30 -23.81
C LYS A 251 -3.88 -12.73 -23.94
N THR A 252 -3.74 -13.49 -22.87
CA THR A 252 -4.29 -14.84 -22.75
C THR A 252 -5.78 -14.72 -22.43
N VAL A 253 -6.62 -15.24 -23.31
CA VAL A 253 -8.08 -15.25 -23.10
C VAL A 253 -8.42 -16.22 -21.97
N ILE A 254 -9.04 -15.71 -20.90
CA ILE A 254 -9.60 -16.53 -19.82
C ILE A 254 -10.95 -17.08 -20.32
N ARG A 255 -11.12 -18.40 -20.27
CA ARG A 255 -12.35 -19.07 -20.74
C ARG A 255 -13.38 -19.25 -19.63
N GLU A 256 -12.89 -19.33 -18.40
CA GLU A 256 -13.67 -19.56 -17.20
C GLU A 256 -14.24 -18.24 -16.66
N SER A 257 -15.56 -18.18 -16.42
CA SER A 257 -16.18 -16.95 -15.88
C SER A 257 -15.99 -16.77 -14.37
N LYS A 258 -15.49 -17.80 -13.68
CA LYS A 258 -15.33 -17.85 -12.21
C LYS A 258 -13.94 -18.38 -11.91
N ILE A 259 -13.07 -17.52 -11.39
CA ILE A 259 -11.64 -17.85 -11.27
C ILE A 259 -11.09 -17.58 -9.87
N LEU A 260 -10.05 -18.33 -9.53
CA LEU A 260 -9.20 -18.12 -8.37
C LEU A 260 -7.91 -17.47 -8.80
N ILE A 261 -7.59 -16.31 -8.23
CA ILE A 261 -6.27 -15.70 -8.35
C ILE A 261 -5.54 -15.91 -7.03
N ALA A 262 -4.34 -16.49 -7.10
CA ALA A 262 -3.60 -16.90 -5.92
C ALA A 262 -2.10 -16.62 -6.03
N PRO A 263 -1.37 -16.49 -4.90
CA PRO A 263 0.07 -16.65 -4.94
C PRO A 263 0.41 -18.08 -5.39
N ARG A 264 1.70 -18.39 -5.56
CA ARG A 264 2.14 -19.75 -5.90
C ARG A 264 1.80 -20.74 -4.77
N ILE A 265 0.67 -21.42 -4.93
CA ILE A 265 0.10 -22.32 -3.92
C ILE A 265 0.34 -23.79 -4.24
N GLY A 266 0.74 -24.14 -5.47
CA GLY A 266 1.12 -25.50 -5.84
C GLY A 266 -0.03 -26.40 -6.28
N VAL A 267 -1.27 -25.90 -6.29
CA VAL A 267 -2.44 -26.55 -6.91
C VAL A 267 -2.64 -25.96 -8.31
N LYS A 268 -2.84 -26.82 -9.30
CA LYS A 268 -3.06 -26.42 -10.70
C LYS A 268 -4.48 -26.75 -11.13
N GLY A 269 -5.10 -25.79 -11.81
CA GLY A 269 -6.41 -25.91 -12.42
C GLY A 269 -6.56 -24.88 -13.55
N LYS A 270 -7.49 -25.13 -14.46
CA LYS A 270 -7.96 -24.24 -15.52
C LYS A 270 -8.49 -22.93 -14.93
N SER A 271 -9.20 -23.01 -13.80
CA SER A 271 -9.75 -21.82 -13.13
C SER A 271 -8.78 -21.16 -12.14
N ILE A 272 -7.51 -21.61 -12.05
CA ILE A 272 -6.52 -21.13 -11.06
C ILE A 272 -5.39 -20.37 -11.74
N PHE A 273 -5.25 -19.09 -11.40
CA PHE A 273 -4.27 -18.19 -11.96
C PHE A 273 -3.30 -17.73 -10.87
N GLU A 274 -2.01 -18.10 -11.01
CA GLU A 274 -0.99 -17.79 -10.00
C GLU A 274 -0.21 -16.51 -10.33
N TYR A 275 0.01 -15.65 -9.32
CA TYR A 275 0.88 -14.49 -9.41
C TYR A 275 2.23 -14.70 -8.70
N ARG A 276 3.24 -13.92 -9.11
CA ARG A 276 4.54 -13.80 -8.44
C ARG A 276 4.68 -12.38 -7.89
N LYS A 277 5.20 -12.24 -6.67
CA LYS A 277 5.44 -10.91 -6.04
C LYS A 277 6.22 -9.96 -6.96
N SER A 278 7.27 -10.46 -7.63
CA SER A 278 8.12 -9.67 -8.53
C SER A 278 7.45 -9.24 -9.84
N ALA A 279 6.28 -9.77 -10.17
CA ALA A 279 5.61 -9.51 -11.44
C ALA A 279 4.18 -8.96 -11.26
N LEU A 280 3.80 -8.54 -10.05
CA LEU A 280 2.45 -8.07 -9.73
C LEU A 280 1.98 -6.94 -10.66
N GLU A 281 2.81 -5.92 -10.86
CA GLU A 281 2.50 -4.72 -11.68
C GLU A 281 2.17 -5.05 -13.15
N THR A 282 2.74 -6.13 -13.69
CA THR A 282 2.53 -6.51 -15.09
C THR A 282 1.68 -7.77 -15.22
N TRP A 283 1.14 -8.28 -14.11
CA TRP A 283 0.46 -9.58 -14.10
C TRP A 283 -0.89 -9.50 -14.81
N LYS A 284 -1.71 -8.47 -14.51
CA LYS A 284 -3.03 -8.26 -15.14
C LYS A 284 -2.91 -8.18 -16.67
N ASN A 285 -1.89 -7.49 -17.17
CA ASN A 285 -1.67 -7.26 -18.60
C ASN A 285 -1.46 -8.53 -19.44
N ARG A 286 -1.30 -9.69 -18.80
CA ARG A 286 -1.13 -10.98 -19.48
C ARG A 286 -2.45 -11.66 -19.81
N PHE A 287 -3.56 -11.20 -19.23
CA PHE A 287 -4.85 -11.88 -19.31
C PHE A 287 -5.94 -10.93 -19.79
N ASP A 288 -6.92 -11.51 -20.47
CA ASP A 288 -8.15 -10.85 -20.87
C ASP A 288 -9.28 -11.31 -19.94
N PHE A 289 -9.87 -10.34 -19.22
CA PHE A 289 -10.90 -10.56 -18.21
C PHE A 289 -12.32 -10.34 -18.73
N ALA A 290 -12.53 -10.12 -20.04
CA ALA A 290 -13.85 -9.80 -20.60
C ALA A 290 -14.95 -10.82 -20.25
N ASN A 291 -14.59 -12.10 -20.06
CA ASN A 291 -15.52 -13.17 -19.71
C ASN A 291 -15.63 -13.44 -18.21
N VAL A 292 -14.84 -12.77 -17.37
CA VAL A 292 -14.72 -13.05 -15.94
C VAL A 292 -15.79 -12.29 -15.17
N GLU A 293 -16.66 -13.04 -14.49
CA GLU A 293 -17.75 -12.49 -13.69
C GLU A 293 -17.38 -12.41 -12.21
N ALA A 294 -16.72 -13.45 -11.67
CA ALA A 294 -16.42 -13.55 -10.25
C ALA A 294 -14.98 -14.02 -10.00
N ILE A 295 -14.32 -13.37 -9.05
CA ILE A 295 -12.96 -13.67 -8.60
C ILE A 295 -12.95 -13.97 -7.11
N ILE A 296 -12.26 -15.04 -6.72
CA ILE A 296 -11.66 -15.13 -5.38
C ILE A 296 -10.18 -14.72 -5.52
N PHE A 297 -9.76 -13.74 -4.74
CA PHE A 297 -8.39 -13.24 -4.74
C PHE A 297 -7.72 -13.60 -3.41
N LEU A 298 -6.86 -14.63 -3.42
CA LEU A 298 -6.08 -15.00 -2.24
C LEU A 298 -4.93 -14.00 -2.06
N VAL A 299 -4.85 -13.39 -0.88
CA VAL A 299 -3.78 -12.44 -0.55
C VAL A 299 -2.82 -13.02 0.48
N ASN A 300 -1.52 -12.80 0.22
CA ASN A 300 -0.48 -12.95 1.24
C ASN A 300 -0.06 -11.54 1.68
N LEU A 301 -0.52 -11.13 2.86
CA LEU A 301 -0.16 -9.85 3.45
C LEU A 301 1.15 -9.99 4.24
N THR A 302 2.12 -9.14 3.91
CA THR A 302 3.44 -9.17 4.54
C THR A 302 3.75 -7.89 5.30
N GLU A 303 4.88 -7.84 6.01
CA GLU A 303 5.37 -6.59 6.61
C GLU A 303 5.91 -5.59 5.56
N ASP A 304 6.14 -6.04 4.32
CA ASP A 304 6.54 -5.18 3.20
C ASP A 304 5.33 -4.41 2.63
N GLU A 305 5.19 -3.17 3.08
CA GLU A 305 4.15 -2.24 2.65
C GLU A 305 4.10 -2.06 1.13
N LYS A 306 5.26 -1.99 0.47
CA LYS A 306 5.32 -1.79 -0.99
C LYS A 306 4.70 -2.98 -1.74
N THR A 307 4.91 -4.20 -1.24
CA THR A 307 4.27 -5.39 -1.81
C THR A 307 2.76 -5.37 -1.61
N ASN A 308 2.29 -4.94 -0.43
CA ASN A 308 0.85 -4.88 -0.15
C ASN A 308 0.17 -3.77 -0.99
N GLN A 309 0.80 -2.60 -1.14
CA GLN A 309 0.30 -1.54 -2.04
C GLN A 309 0.11 -2.06 -3.48
N LYS A 310 1.05 -2.85 -4.00
CA LYS A 310 0.92 -3.48 -5.33
C LYS A 310 -0.23 -4.48 -5.41
N LEU A 311 -0.48 -5.25 -4.35
CA LEU A 311 -1.65 -6.14 -4.28
C LEU A 311 -2.95 -5.34 -4.30
N GLY A 312 -3.01 -4.24 -3.54
CA GLY A 312 -4.15 -3.33 -3.53
C GLY A 312 -4.41 -2.70 -4.89
N ALA A 313 -3.38 -2.20 -5.56
CA ALA A 313 -3.49 -1.65 -6.92
C ALA A 313 -4.06 -2.70 -7.89
N LEU A 314 -3.58 -3.94 -7.83
CA LEU A 314 -4.11 -5.02 -8.66
C LEU A 314 -5.58 -5.32 -8.35
N VAL A 315 -6.00 -5.29 -7.08
CA VAL A 315 -7.42 -5.46 -6.70
C VAL A 315 -8.28 -4.34 -7.30
N LEU A 316 -7.82 -3.09 -7.22
CA LEU A 316 -8.53 -1.94 -7.78
C LEU A 316 -8.64 -2.04 -9.31
N GLU A 317 -7.55 -2.39 -10.00
CA GLU A 317 -7.56 -2.61 -11.45
C GLU A 317 -8.50 -3.75 -11.86
N LEU A 318 -8.59 -4.83 -11.08
CA LEU A 318 -9.52 -5.93 -11.35
C LEU A 318 -10.97 -5.51 -11.10
N ALA A 319 -11.22 -4.65 -10.10
CA ALA A 319 -12.56 -4.17 -9.76
C ALA A 319 -13.18 -3.30 -10.86
N GLU A 320 -12.37 -2.72 -11.76
CA GLU A 320 -12.85 -1.97 -12.92
C GLU A 320 -13.47 -2.88 -14.02
N GLU A 321 -13.02 -4.14 -14.12
CA GLU A 321 -13.41 -5.05 -15.21
C GLU A 321 -14.34 -6.18 -14.75
N VAL A 322 -14.38 -6.49 -13.45
CA VAL A 322 -15.03 -7.70 -12.92
C VAL A 322 -16.20 -7.36 -12.00
N LYS A 323 -17.28 -8.14 -12.12
CA LYS A 323 -18.56 -7.89 -11.41
C LYS A 323 -18.53 -8.24 -9.94
N GLU A 324 -17.74 -9.22 -9.51
CA GLU A 324 -17.63 -9.62 -8.09
C GLU A 324 -16.21 -10.04 -7.75
N ILE A 325 -15.66 -9.47 -6.67
CA ILE A 325 -14.34 -9.85 -6.14
C ILE A 325 -14.48 -10.17 -4.66
N THR A 326 -14.00 -11.34 -4.25
CA THR A 326 -13.88 -11.73 -2.84
C THR A 326 -12.41 -11.87 -2.47
N ILE A 327 -11.92 -10.98 -1.63
CA ILE A 327 -10.55 -11.01 -1.10
C ILE A 327 -10.51 -11.94 0.10
N VAL A 328 -9.60 -12.92 0.05
CA VAL A 328 -9.45 -13.93 1.11
C VAL A 328 -8.01 -13.92 1.60
N PRO A 329 -7.77 -13.51 2.87
CA PRO A 329 -6.46 -13.62 3.48
C PRO A 329 -6.02 -15.08 3.60
N TYR A 330 -4.93 -15.43 2.92
CA TYR A 330 -4.36 -16.77 2.89
C TYR A 330 -3.15 -16.92 3.82
N GLN A 331 -2.25 -15.94 3.81
CA GLN A 331 -1.09 -15.86 4.69
C GLN A 331 -0.98 -14.43 5.21
N MET A 332 -0.65 -14.31 6.49
CA MET A 332 -0.53 -13.05 7.21
C MET A 332 0.79 -13.09 7.96
N ASP A 333 1.87 -12.65 7.32
CA ASP A 333 3.16 -12.52 7.99
C ASP A 333 3.17 -11.28 8.92
N CYS A 334 2.25 -10.33 8.70
CA CYS A 334 2.09 -9.15 9.55
C CYS A 334 1.18 -9.45 10.77
N ALA A 335 1.75 -9.44 11.97
CA ALA A 335 1.02 -9.60 13.24
C ALA A 335 0.18 -8.34 13.63
N LYS A 336 0.19 -7.29 12.81
CA LYS A 336 -0.37 -5.97 13.12
C LYS A 336 -1.79 -5.83 12.54
N SER A 337 -2.80 -6.15 13.34
CA SER A 337 -4.22 -6.03 12.97
C SER A 337 -4.62 -4.64 12.47
N GLY A 338 -3.99 -3.57 12.96
CA GLY A 338 -4.27 -2.19 12.54
C GLY A 338 -3.94 -1.89 11.07
N LEU A 339 -2.84 -2.43 10.53
CA LEU A 339 -2.46 -2.23 9.13
C LEU A 339 -3.39 -2.96 8.15
N VAL A 340 -3.81 -4.16 8.54
CA VAL A 340 -4.74 -4.98 7.77
C VAL A 340 -6.07 -4.27 7.61
N GLU A 341 -6.57 -3.63 8.68
CA GLU A 341 -7.80 -2.84 8.64
C GLU A 341 -7.68 -1.59 7.76
N CYS A 342 -6.50 -0.95 7.71
CA CYS A 342 -6.25 0.15 6.75
C CYS A 342 -6.36 -0.36 5.31
N TRP A 343 -5.64 -1.42 4.95
CA TRP A 343 -5.69 -1.97 3.59
C TRP A 343 -7.08 -2.49 3.23
N LYS A 344 -7.78 -3.16 4.15
CA LYS A 344 -9.16 -3.62 3.98
C LYS A 344 -10.06 -2.46 3.56
N ARG A 345 -9.98 -1.30 4.25
CA ARG A 345 -10.74 -0.10 3.88
C ARG A 345 -10.31 0.46 2.53
N SER A 346 -9.01 0.57 2.28
CA SER A 346 -8.49 1.14 1.03
C SER A 346 -8.74 0.27 -0.20
N TRP A 347 -8.94 -1.05 -0.05
CA TRP A 347 -9.17 -1.97 -1.18
C TRP A 347 -10.65 -2.24 -1.44
N ILE A 348 -11.50 -2.10 -0.41
CA ILE A 348 -12.96 -2.22 -0.54
C ILE A 348 -13.55 -0.84 -0.86
N THR A 349 -13.14 -0.27 -1.98
CA THR A 349 -13.66 1.03 -2.44
C THR A 349 -14.96 0.89 -3.24
N ALA A 350 -15.19 -0.27 -3.85
CA ALA A 350 -16.38 -0.56 -4.64
C ALA A 350 -17.26 -1.63 -3.95
N GLY A 351 -18.59 -1.45 -4.00
CA GLY A 351 -19.54 -2.32 -3.28
C GLY A 351 -19.54 -3.79 -3.74
N HIS A 352 -18.94 -4.09 -4.90
CA HIS A 352 -18.77 -5.45 -5.42
C HIS A 352 -17.46 -6.13 -5.02
N VAL A 353 -16.61 -5.45 -4.25
CA VAL A 353 -15.41 -6.02 -3.64
C VAL A 353 -15.73 -6.36 -2.18
N LYS A 354 -15.54 -7.61 -1.78
CA LYS A 354 -15.83 -8.12 -0.43
C LYS A 354 -14.57 -8.67 0.22
N TRP A 355 -14.49 -8.58 1.54
CA TRP A 355 -13.41 -9.16 2.32
C TRP A 355 -13.93 -10.28 3.22
N SER A 356 -13.25 -11.43 3.20
CA SER A 356 -13.54 -12.55 4.10
C SER A 356 -12.98 -12.28 5.51
N GLU A 357 -13.85 -12.16 6.52
CA GLU A 357 -13.47 -11.83 7.90
C GLU A 357 -12.83 -12.97 8.72
N SER A 358 -12.63 -14.15 8.13
CA SER A 358 -12.06 -15.28 8.86
C SER A 358 -10.58 -15.07 9.21
N ALA A 359 -10.22 -15.32 10.47
CA ALA A 359 -8.84 -15.38 10.92
C ALA A 359 -8.03 -16.37 10.05
N ALA A 360 -6.95 -15.88 9.44
CA ALA A 360 -6.03 -16.73 8.69
C ALA A 360 -5.21 -17.56 9.69
N SER A 361 -5.28 -18.88 9.59
CA SER A 361 -4.25 -19.75 10.17
C SER A 361 -3.08 -19.79 9.19
N ALA A 362 -1.84 -19.76 9.67
CA ALA A 362 -0.66 -19.93 8.82
C ALA A 362 -0.74 -21.29 8.09
N VAL A 363 -1.09 -21.27 6.80
CA VAL A 363 -1.04 -22.46 5.93
C VAL A 363 0.28 -22.42 5.17
N GLU A 364 1.16 -23.40 5.40
CA GLU A 364 2.50 -23.47 4.76
C GLU A 364 2.44 -23.60 3.24
N LYS A 365 1.41 -24.29 2.69
CA LYS A 365 1.04 -24.44 1.27
C LYS A 365 -0.10 -25.46 1.11
N PHE A 366 -0.92 -25.32 0.08
CA PHE A 366 -1.89 -26.36 -0.29
C PHE A 366 -1.18 -27.49 -1.05
N LYS A 367 -1.25 -28.73 -0.56
CA LYS A 367 -0.69 -29.91 -1.22
C LYS A 367 -1.71 -30.62 -2.10
N THR A 368 -3.00 -30.41 -1.87
CA THR A 368 -4.11 -31.09 -2.57
C THR A 368 -5.26 -30.14 -2.87
N TRP A 369 -6.08 -30.50 -3.88
CA TRP A 369 -7.36 -29.82 -4.16
C TRP A 369 -8.28 -29.79 -2.94
N LYS A 370 -8.32 -30.89 -2.17
CA LYS A 370 -9.12 -31.00 -0.95
C LYS A 370 -8.76 -29.92 0.08
N GLN A 371 -7.46 -29.72 0.34
CA GLN A 371 -7.00 -28.69 1.30
C GLN A 371 -7.34 -27.27 0.84
N LEU A 372 -7.24 -26.99 -0.46
CA LEU A 372 -7.62 -25.70 -1.02
C LEU A 372 -9.12 -25.44 -0.86
N LEU A 373 -9.95 -26.44 -1.19
CA LEU A 373 -11.41 -26.33 -1.08
C LEU A 373 -11.87 -26.18 0.37
N GLU A 374 -11.38 -27.02 1.29
CA GLU A 374 -11.68 -26.89 2.73
C GLU A 374 -11.33 -25.49 3.25
N PHE A 375 -10.17 -24.94 2.84
CA PHE A 375 -9.74 -23.60 3.23
C PHE A 375 -10.68 -22.50 2.72
N LEU A 376 -11.10 -22.58 1.46
CA LEU A 376 -11.97 -21.58 0.82
C LEU A 376 -13.40 -21.66 1.35
N GLU A 377 -13.92 -22.86 1.57
CA GLU A 377 -15.27 -23.09 2.10
C GLU A 377 -15.42 -22.60 3.54
N ALA A 378 -14.38 -22.74 4.35
CA ALA A 378 -14.35 -22.20 5.71
C ALA A 378 -14.38 -20.66 5.74
N ARG A 379 -14.04 -19.99 4.62
CA ARG A 379 -13.83 -18.53 4.55
C ARG A 379 -14.83 -17.81 3.65
N THR A 380 -15.53 -18.55 2.81
CA THR A 380 -16.49 -18.00 1.86
C THR A 380 -17.75 -18.84 1.89
N THR A 381 -18.86 -18.24 2.37
CA THR A 381 -20.16 -18.91 2.43
C THR A 381 -20.82 -18.84 1.06
N GLU A 382 -21.23 -19.99 0.51
CA GLU A 382 -22.00 -20.10 -0.76
C GLU A 382 -21.37 -19.39 -1.97
N ASN A 383 -20.03 -19.32 -2.03
CA ASN A 383 -19.35 -18.61 -3.12
C ASN A 383 -19.34 -19.40 -4.44
N VAL A 384 -19.73 -18.72 -5.53
CA VAL A 384 -19.85 -19.32 -6.87
C VAL A 384 -18.53 -19.80 -7.46
N VAL A 385 -17.40 -19.18 -7.10
CA VAL A 385 -16.06 -19.60 -7.51
C VAL A 385 -15.69 -20.92 -6.83
N VAL A 386 -15.99 -21.08 -5.54
CA VAL A 386 -15.76 -22.35 -4.82
C VAL A 386 -16.58 -23.48 -5.43
N ALA A 387 -17.84 -23.22 -5.79
CA ALA A 387 -18.67 -24.21 -6.48
C ALA A 387 -18.09 -24.65 -7.84
N GLN A 388 -17.45 -23.73 -8.58
CA GLN A 388 -16.75 -24.05 -9.83
C GLN A 388 -15.50 -24.91 -9.56
N LEU A 389 -14.68 -24.52 -8.59
CA LEU A 389 -13.47 -25.27 -8.22
C LEU A 389 -13.79 -26.69 -7.73
N ARG A 390 -14.91 -26.90 -7.02
CA ARG A 390 -15.39 -28.23 -6.64
C ARG A 390 -15.71 -29.12 -7.85
N LYS A 391 -16.32 -28.57 -8.91
CA LYS A 391 -16.59 -29.33 -10.14
C LYS A 391 -15.29 -29.71 -10.85
N GLU A 392 -14.33 -28.80 -10.82
CA GLU A 392 -13.02 -28.99 -11.44
C GLU A 392 -12.16 -30.02 -10.70
N SER A 393 -12.19 -30.05 -9.36
CA SER A 393 -11.41 -31.01 -8.58
C SER A 393 -11.81 -32.46 -8.88
N VAL A 394 -13.12 -32.73 -9.01
CA VAL A 394 -13.66 -34.05 -9.36
C VAL A 394 -13.26 -34.49 -10.77
N THR A 395 -13.11 -33.55 -11.71
CA THR A 395 -12.68 -33.86 -13.09
C THR A 395 -11.16 -33.94 -13.26
N SER A 396 -10.40 -33.45 -12.28
CA SER A 396 -8.93 -33.38 -12.31
C SER A 396 -8.25 -34.49 -11.50
N GLU A 397 -9.01 -35.30 -10.75
CA GLU A 397 -8.48 -36.50 -10.10
C GLU A 397 -8.08 -37.55 -11.16
N PRO A 398 -6.88 -38.16 -11.04
CA PRO A 398 -6.49 -39.23 -11.93
C PRO A 398 -7.43 -40.42 -11.70
N ARG A 399 -8.15 -40.85 -12.75
CA ARG A 399 -8.89 -42.12 -12.74
C ARG A 399 -7.89 -43.22 -12.36
N ILE A 400 -8.04 -43.76 -11.16
CA ILE A 400 -7.34 -44.98 -10.74
C ILE A 400 -7.74 -46.02 -11.78
N LYS A 401 -6.76 -46.53 -12.54
CA LYS A 401 -7.00 -47.68 -13.40
C LYS A 401 -7.43 -48.81 -12.48
N GLU A 402 -8.68 -49.24 -12.60
CA GLU A 402 -9.12 -50.49 -12.01
C GLU A 402 -8.20 -51.59 -12.57
N ASP A 403 -7.45 -52.23 -11.68
CA ASP A 403 -6.66 -53.40 -12.02
C ASP A 403 -7.62 -54.45 -12.58
N LYS A 404 -7.43 -54.74 -13.87
CA LYS A 404 -8.20 -55.79 -14.53
C LYS A 404 -7.92 -57.10 -13.81
N TRP A 405 -9.00 -57.63 -13.25
CA TRP A 405 -9.19 -58.97 -12.73
C TRP A 405 -8.24 -59.99 -13.36
N SER A 406 -7.47 -60.67 -12.52
CA SER A 406 -6.76 -61.89 -12.87
C SER A 406 -7.80 -62.94 -13.27
N HIS A 407 -7.85 -63.30 -14.55
CA HIS A 407 -8.59 -64.48 -14.98
C HIS A 407 -7.86 -65.74 -14.49
N GLN A 408 -8.62 -66.55 -13.79
CA GLN A 408 -8.29 -67.88 -13.26
C GLN A 408 -8.29 -68.92 -14.38
#